data_AF-R7PXK2-F1
#
_entry.id   AF-R7PXK2-F1
#
_cell.length_a   1.000
_cell.length_b   1.000
_cell.length_c   1.000
_cell.angle_alpha   90.00
_cell.angle_beta   90.00
_cell.angle_gamma   90.00
#
_symmetry.space_group_name_H-M   'P 1'
#
loop_
_entity.id
_entity.type
_entity.pdbx_description
1 polymer ?
#
loop_
_entity_poly.entity_id
_entity_poly.type
_entity_poly.pdbx_seq_one_letter_code
_entity_poly.pdbx_strand_id
1 'polypeptide(L)'
;MERTDSFKVHLKDPGILTYMLGRETASAIESGNTYVNEGAVVESCISQALVSNGYRIHFYSKPNSSLKMDFVISYKGHLTALETRSGKTKISRSLLMLTSGDYKVERGIKIADGPVGADEHGILHLPLFAPCFFDIPRIETAPSRTPRK
;
A
#
# COMPACT_ATOMS: atom_id res chain seq x y z
N MET A 1 -2.40 -2.75 -20.62
CA MET A 1 -3.62 -1.96 -20.83
C MET A 1 -4.16 -1.61 -19.45
N GLU A 2 -4.28 -0.32 -19.14
CA GLU A 2 -4.85 0.17 -17.89
C GLU A 2 -6.30 -0.34 -17.75
N ARG A 3 -6.67 -0.93 -16.60
CA ARG A 3 -8.06 -1.33 -16.34
C ARG A 3 -8.83 -0.09 -15.92
N THR A 4 -9.61 0.48 -16.84
CA THR A 4 -10.52 1.59 -16.55
C THR A 4 -11.82 1.14 -15.88
N ASP A 5 -12.03 -0.18 -15.72
CA ASP A 5 -13.24 -0.82 -15.18
C ASP A 5 -13.11 -1.26 -13.71
N SER A 6 -11.99 -0.96 -13.04
CA SER A 6 -11.73 -1.43 -11.68
C SER A 6 -11.16 -0.34 -10.80
N PHE A 7 -11.69 -0.23 -9.59
CA PHE A 7 -11.23 0.70 -8.57
C PHE A 7 -11.35 0.06 -7.18
N LYS A 8 -10.51 0.48 -6.23
CA LYS A 8 -10.67 0.21 -4.81
C LYS A 8 -11.37 1.40 -4.14
N VAL A 9 -12.28 1.12 -3.21
CA VAL A 9 -12.92 2.14 -2.35
C VAL A 9 -12.47 1.90 -0.93
N HIS A 10 -11.90 2.94 -0.31
CA HIS A 10 -11.55 2.95 1.10
C HIS A 10 -12.42 3.99 1.81
N LEU A 11 -13.01 3.62 2.95
CA LEU A 11 -13.75 4.57 3.75
C LEU A 11 -12.78 5.50 4.48
N LYS A 12 -13.16 6.78 4.56
CA LYS A 12 -12.36 7.78 5.27
C LYS A 12 -12.22 7.49 6.76
N ASP A 13 -13.23 6.85 7.34
CA ASP A 13 -13.27 6.43 8.72
C ASP A 13 -13.19 4.89 8.79
N PRO A 14 -12.03 4.33 9.18
CA PRO A 14 -11.88 2.89 9.37
C PRO A 14 -12.74 2.33 10.52
N GLY A 15 -13.15 3.16 11.48
CA GLY A 15 -14.08 2.78 12.55
C GLY A 15 -15.49 2.54 12.01
N ILE A 16 -15.97 3.40 11.10
CA ILE A 16 -17.24 3.17 10.38
C ILE A 16 -17.15 1.89 9.53
N LEU A 17 -16.04 1.68 8.82
CA LEU A 17 -15.82 0.43 8.07
C LEU A 17 -15.84 -0.79 9.00
N THR A 18 -15.16 -0.72 10.14
CA THR A 18 -15.15 -1.80 11.14
C THR A 18 -16.57 -2.10 11.64
N TYR A 19 -17.37 -1.06 11.90
CA TYR A 19 -18.77 -1.22 12.28
C TYR A 19 -19.60 -1.89 11.18
N MET A 20 -19.43 -1.49 9.92
CA MET A 20 -20.12 -2.09 8.77
C MET A 20 -19.76 -3.56 8.56
N LEU A 21 -18.52 -3.95 8.87
CA LEU A 21 -18.04 -5.33 8.82
C LEU A 21 -18.48 -6.18 10.04
N GLY A 22 -19.18 -5.58 11.00
CA GLY A 22 -19.82 -6.30 12.11
C GLY A 22 -18.93 -6.53 13.35
N ARG A 23 -19.58 -6.98 14.43
CA ARG A 23 -18.96 -7.14 15.76
C ARG A 23 -17.81 -8.13 15.79
N GLU A 24 -17.85 -9.17 14.96
CA GLU A 24 -16.77 -10.16 14.86
C GLU A 24 -15.46 -9.51 14.40
N THR A 25 -15.55 -8.59 13.43
CA THR A 25 -14.42 -7.79 12.96
C THR A 25 -13.83 -6.93 14.06
N ALA A 26 -14.68 -6.23 14.81
CA ALA A 26 -14.24 -5.40 15.93
C ALA A 26 -13.52 -6.23 17.01
N SER A 27 -14.11 -7.37 17.40
CA SER A 27 -13.53 -8.30 18.39
C SER A 27 -12.19 -8.90 17.92
N ALA A 28 -12.10 -9.26 16.63
CA ALA A 28 -10.86 -9.75 16.04
C ALA A 28 -9.75 -8.69 16.07
N ILE A 29 -10.06 -7.44 15.74
CA ILE A 29 -9.08 -6.34 15.81
C ILE A 29 -8.66 -6.09 17.27
N GLU A 30 -9.61 -6.06 18.21
CA GLU A 30 -9.34 -5.87 19.64
C GLU A 30 -8.40 -6.97 20.21
N SER A 31 -8.57 -8.21 19.75
CA SER A 31 -7.71 -9.34 20.10
C SER A 31 -6.38 -9.39 19.32
N GLY A 32 -6.09 -8.39 18.48
CA GLY A 32 -4.85 -8.27 17.73
C GLY A 32 -4.82 -8.97 16.37
N ASN A 33 -5.93 -9.56 15.91
CA ASN A 33 -6.03 -10.10 14.56
C ASN A 33 -6.30 -8.97 13.54
N THR A 34 -5.21 -8.37 13.07
CA THR A 34 -5.26 -7.28 12.08
C THR A 34 -5.54 -7.75 10.65
N TYR A 35 -5.67 -9.06 10.40
CA TYR A 35 -5.96 -9.63 9.07
C TYR A 35 -7.43 -9.97 8.84
N VAL A 36 -8.29 -9.80 9.84
CA VAL A 36 -9.72 -10.07 9.70
C VAL A 36 -10.30 -9.34 8.46
N ASN A 37 -11.19 -10.01 7.72
CA ASN A 37 -11.70 -9.56 6.42
C ASN A 37 -10.58 -9.18 5.43
N GLU A 38 -9.59 -10.05 5.28
CA GLU A 38 -8.46 -9.84 4.36
C GLU A 38 -7.68 -8.54 4.62
N GLY A 39 -7.67 -8.06 5.88
CA GLY A 39 -6.98 -6.83 6.26
C GLY A 39 -7.66 -5.54 5.81
N ALA A 40 -8.91 -5.58 5.36
CA ALA A 40 -9.62 -4.42 4.79
C ALA A 40 -9.59 -3.16 5.69
N VAL A 41 -9.71 -3.34 7.02
CA VAL A 41 -9.64 -2.21 7.98
C VAL A 41 -8.23 -1.61 8.02
N VAL A 42 -7.20 -2.45 8.06
CA VAL A 42 -5.79 -2.02 8.08
C VAL A 42 -5.41 -1.34 6.77
N GLU A 43 -5.80 -1.90 5.63
CA GLU A 43 -5.64 -1.25 4.32
C GLU A 43 -6.29 0.14 4.32
N SER A 44 -7.52 0.26 4.86
CA SER A 44 -8.20 1.56 4.97
C SER A 44 -7.43 2.55 5.84
N CYS A 45 -6.94 2.13 7.02
CA CYS A 45 -6.10 2.97 7.87
C CYS A 45 -4.83 3.47 7.15
N ILE A 46 -4.13 2.57 6.45
CA ILE A 46 -2.91 2.89 5.72
C ILE A 46 -3.20 3.82 4.55
N SER A 47 -4.30 3.59 3.82
CA SER A 47 -4.75 4.49 2.75
C SER A 47 -4.99 5.92 3.27
N GLN A 48 -5.61 6.06 4.44
CA GLN A 48 -5.85 7.35 5.07
C GLN A 48 -4.55 8.03 5.48
N ALA A 49 -3.61 7.30 6.05
CA ALA A 49 -2.30 7.84 6.42
C ALA A 49 -1.54 8.37 5.20
N LEU A 50 -1.47 7.58 4.13
CA LEU A 50 -0.81 7.97 2.87
C LEU A 50 -1.47 9.20 2.25
N VAL A 51 -2.80 9.20 2.10
CA VAL A 51 -3.54 10.32 1.49
C VAL A 51 -3.41 11.58 2.35
N SER A 52 -3.48 11.45 3.68
CA SER A 52 -3.30 12.59 4.59
C SER A 52 -1.90 13.21 4.50
N ASN A 53 -0.89 12.39 4.18
CA ASN A 53 0.48 12.84 3.91
C ASN A 53 0.69 13.35 2.48
N GLY A 54 -0.37 13.49 1.68
CA GLY A 54 -0.31 14.06 0.33
C GLY A 54 0.11 13.08 -0.77
N TYR A 55 0.16 11.77 -0.48
CA TYR A 55 0.44 10.77 -1.49
C TYR A 55 -0.76 10.56 -2.42
N ARG A 56 -0.50 10.53 -3.72
CA ARG A 56 -1.40 9.89 -4.68
C ARG A 56 -1.19 8.39 -4.59
N ILE A 57 -2.25 7.66 -4.26
CA ILE A 57 -2.23 6.20 -4.15
C ILE A 57 -2.89 5.57 -5.37
N HIS A 58 -2.29 4.50 -5.87
CA HIS A 58 -2.82 3.67 -6.95
C HIS A 58 -2.82 2.22 -6.51
N PHE A 59 -3.66 1.36 -7.09
CA PHE A 59 -3.55 -0.09 -6.90
C PHE A 59 -3.08 -0.73 -8.21
N TYR A 60 -2.54 -1.94 -8.13
CA TYR A 60 -2.17 -2.70 -9.32
C TYR A 60 -2.74 -4.11 -9.25
N SER A 61 -3.31 -4.58 -10.37
CA SER A 61 -3.69 -5.97 -10.54
C SER A 61 -3.47 -6.38 -11.98
N LYS A 62 -2.84 -7.53 -12.21
CA LYS A 62 -2.66 -8.07 -13.55
C LYS A 62 -3.83 -9.00 -13.90
N PRO A 63 -4.52 -8.80 -15.04
CA PRO A 63 -5.58 -9.71 -15.48
C PRO A 63 -5.08 -11.16 -15.57
N ASN A 64 -5.93 -12.12 -15.23
CA ASN A 64 -5.63 -13.55 -15.26
C ASN A 64 -4.35 -13.93 -14.48
N SER A 65 -4.03 -13.18 -13.44
CA SER A 65 -2.87 -13.40 -12.58
C SER A 65 -3.23 -13.14 -11.12
N SER A 66 -2.55 -13.83 -10.21
CA SER A 66 -2.61 -13.53 -8.76
C SER A 66 -1.81 -12.29 -8.37
N LEU A 67 -1.09 -11.67 -9.32
CA LEU A 67 -0.30 -10.47 -9.10
C LEU A 67 -1.22 -9.29 -8.80
N LYS A 68 -1.26 -8.92 -7.52
CA LYS A 68 -2.01 -7.79 -6.98
C LYS A 68 -1.14 -7.02 -5.98
N MET A 69 -1.32 -5.71 -5.94
CA MET A 69 -0.71 -4.81 -4.98
C MET A 69 -1.75 -3.87 -4.40
N ASP A 70 -1.64 -3.65 -3.09
CA ASP A 70 -2.53 -2.75 -2.36
C ASP A 70 -2.30 -1.32 -2.77
N PHE A 71 -1.03 -0.90 -2.76
CA PHE A 71 -0.65 0.47 -3.07
C PHE A 71 0.58 0.53 -3.98
N VAL A 72 0.57 1.50 -4.89
CA VAL A 72 1.70 1.96 -5.68
C VAL A 72 1.75 3.48 -5.51
N ILE A 73 2.89 3.99 -5.08
CA ILE A 73 3.12 5.40 -4.76
C ILE A 73 4.45 5.88 -5.35
N SER A 74 4.60 7.20 -5.49
CA SER A 74 5.94 7.81 -5.64
C SER A 74 6.48 8.14 -4.26
N TYR A 75 7.52 7.42 -3.82
CA TYR A 75 8.15 7.61 -2.52
C TYR A 75 9.61 8.01 -2.71
N LYS A 76 9.98 9.20 -2.23
CA LYS A 76 11.33 9.77 -2.37
C LYS A 76 11.83 9.78 -3.83
N GLY A 77 10.95 10.06 -4.79
CA GLY A 77 11.27 10.12 -6.22
C GLY A 77 11.28 8.77 -6.93
N HIS A 78 10.96 7.67 -6.25
CA HIS A 78 10.99 6.32 -6.82
C HIS A 78 9.60 5.69 -6.88
N LEU A 79 9.30 4.97 -7.97
CA LEU A 79 8.08 4.18 -8.06
C LEU A 79 8.14 3.02 -7.07
N THR A 80 7.26 3.05 -6.08
CA THR A 80 7.33 2.17 -4.91
C THR A 80 6.04 1.38 -4.75
N ALA A 81 6.15 0.06 -4.70
CA ALA A 81 5.05 -0.84 -4.37
C ALA A 81 4.97 -1.04 -2.85
N LEU A 82 3.77 -0.86 -2.29
CA LEU A 82 3.46 -1.07 -0.89
C LEU A 82 2.47 -2.22 -0.74
N GLU A 83 2.78 -3.17 0.14
CA GLU A 83 1.86 -4.23 0.53
C GLU A 83 1.58 -4.19 2.02
N THR A 84 0.33 -4.47 2.39
CA THR A 84 -0.10 -4.60 3.78
C THR A 84 -0.28 -6.07 4.13
N ARG A 85 0.31 -6.53 5.23
CA ARG A 85 0.22 -7.93 5.65
C ARG A 85 0.17 -8.07 7.15
N SER A 86 -0.52 -9.11 7.61
CA SER A 86 -0.32 -9.64 8.96
C SER A 86 0.83 -10.64 8.99
N GLY A 87 1.77 -10.48 9.90
CA GLY A 87 2.68 -11.56 10.30
C GLY A 87 4.10 -11.55 9.71
N LYS A 88 4.96 -12.30 10.42
CA LYS A 88 6.43 -12.22 10.39
C LYS A 88 7.11 -12.87 9.19
N THR A 89 6.51 -13.85 8.51
CA THR A 89 7.26 -14.73 7.60
C THR A 89 6.45 -15.21 6.40
N LYS A 90 6.44 -14.34 5.37
CA LYS A 90 6.61 -14.68 3.95
C LYS A 90 6.65 -13.37 3.19
N ILE A 91 7.67 -13.23 2.35
CA ILE A 91 7.76 -12.12 1.40
C ILE A 91 6.69 -12.36 0.35
N SER A 92 5.96 -11.31 -0.02
CA SER A 92 4.94 -11.43 -1.05
C SER A 92 5.57 -11.69 -2.41
N ARG A 93 5.14 -12.78 -3.02
CA ARG A 93 5.49 -13.13 -4.40
C ARG A 93 5.14 -12.00 -5.37
N SER A 94 4.03 -11.30 -5.12
CA SER A 94 3.60 -10.15 -5.92
C SER A 94 4.57 -8.99 -5.80
N LEU A 95 4.96 -8.66 -4.56
CA LEU A 95 5.92 -7.59 -4.29
C LEU A 95 7.28 -7.89 -4.95
N LEU A 96 7.79 -9.12 -4.78
CA LEU A 96 9.04 -9.57 -5.41
C LEU A 96 8.98 -9.54 -6.94
N MET A 97 7.89 -10.02 -7.52
CA MET A 97 7.72 -10.01 -8.98
C MET A 97 7.78 -8.59 -9.55
N LEU A 98 7.25 -7.60 -8.83
CA LEU A 98 7.29 -6.21 -9.28
C LEU A 98 8.66 -5.58 -9.08
N THR A 99 9.38 -5.88 -8.00
CA THR A 99 10.67 -5.26 -7.69
C THR A 99 11.86 -5.92 -8.39
N SER A 100 11.73 -7.17 -8.82
CA SER A 100 12.85 -7.94 -9.41
C SER A 100 12.59 -8.39 -10.85
N GLY A 101 11.40 -8.17 -11.38
CA GLY A 101 11.04 -8.51 -12.76
C GLY A 101 11.20 -7.33 -13.73
N ASP A 102 10.62 -7.47 -14.92
CA ASP A 102 10.65 -6.45 -16.00
C ASP A 102 9.73 -5.23 -15.75
N TYR A 103 9.33 -5.01 -14.49
CA TYR A 103 8.46 -3.89 -14.12
C TYR A 103 9.31 -2.68 -13.73
N LYS A 104 8.76 -1.48 -13.87
CA LYS A 104 9.43 -0.22 -13.50
C LYS A 104 9.37 0.09 -12.00
N VAL A 105 8.99 -0.87 -11.16
CA VAL A 105 8.90 -0.65 -9.71
C VAL A 105 10.30 -0.74 -9.13
N GLU A 106 10.78 0.36 -8.60
CA GLU A 106 12.17 0.51 -8.13
C GLU A 106 12.32 0.10 -6.67
N ARG A 107 11.24 0.13 -5.88
CA ARG A 107 11.27 -0.16 -4.45
C ARG A 107 10.05 -0.96 -4.02
N GLY A 108 10.25 -1.87 -3.07
CA GLY A 108 9.20 -2.57 -2.37
C GLY A 108 9.22 -2.25 -0.88
N ILE A 109 8.05 -1.96 -0.32
CA ILE A 109 7.86 -1.76 1.11
C ILE A 109 6.75 -2.69 1.60
N LYS A 110 7.04 -3.45 2.65
CA LYS A 110 6.04 -4.25 3.38
C LYS A 110 5.67 -3.52 4.65
N ILE A 111 4.38 -3.24 4.82
CA ILE A 111 3.81 -2.67 6.04
C ILE A 111 3.18 -3.81 6.85
N ALA A 112 3.79 -4.17 7.98
CA ALA A 112 3.39 -5.34 8.74
C ALA A 112 3.68 -5.21 10.24
N ASP A 113 3.01 -6.05 11.03
CA ASP A 113 3.39 -6.31 12.42
C ASP A 113 4.56 -7.31 12.46
N GLY A 114 5.78 -6.78 12.50
CA GLY A 114 7.01 -7.57 12.43
C GLY A 114 8.28 -6.74 12.60
N PRO A 115 9.46 -7.40 12.51
CA PRO A 115 10.75 -6.73 12.61
C PRO A 115 10.93 -5.65 11.53
N VAL A 116 11.56 -4.54 11.94
CA VAL A 116 11.91 -3.43 11.04
C VAL A 116 13.27 -3.70 10.41
N GLY A 117 13.39 -3.51 9.10
CA GLY A 117 14.66 -3.69 8.39
C GLY A 117 14.47 -3.98 6.91
N ALA A 118 15.57 -4.12 6.18
CA ALA A 118 15.54 -4.66 4.82
C ALA A 118 15.75 -6.18 4.87
N ASP A 119 15.00 -6.94 4.09
CA ASP A 119 15.24 -8.37 3.93
C ASP A 119 16.32 -8.67 2.87
N GLU A 120 16.64 -9.96 2.69
CA GLU A 120 17.62 -10.46 1.72
C GLU A 120 17.30 -10.12 0.25
N HIS A 121 16.08 -9.68 -0.04
CA HIS A 121 15.64 -9.24 -1.38
C HIS A 121 15.59 -7.71 -1.50
N GLY A 122 16.04 -6.97 -0.48
CA GLY A 122 16.03 -5.51 -0.45
C GLY A 122 14.66 -4.89 -0.22
N ILE A 123 13.65 -5.68 0.17
CA ILE A 123 12.33 -5.16 0.54
C ILE A 123 12.42 -4.54 1.93
N LEU A 124 11.91 -3.33 2.07
CA LEU A 124 11.89 -2.62 3.36
C LEU A 124 10.65 -3.00 4.16
N HIS A 125 10.84 -3.57 5.35
CA HIS A 125 9.79 -3.91 6.30
C HIS A 125 9.63 -2.77 7.31
N LEU A 126 8.42 -2.22 7.39
CA LEU A 126 8.08 -1.13 8.28
C LEU A 126 6.84 -1.47 9.12
N PRO A 127 6.73 -0.93 10.35
CA PRO A 127 5.58 -1.19 11.21
C PRO A 127 4.31 -0.58 10.64
N LEU A 128 3.14 -1.10 11.07
CA LEU A 128 1.81 -0.66 10.59
C LEU A 128 1.59 0.86 10.68
N PHE A 129 2.17 1.53 11.67
CA PHE A 129 2.04 2.99 11.86
C PHE A 129 3.01 3.82 11.01
N ALA A 130 4.00 3.21 10.36
CA ALA A 130 5.04 3.94 9.63
C ALA A 130 4.51 4.85 8.51
N PRO A 131 3.47 4.48 7.73
CA PRO A 131 2.93 5.36 6.69
C PRO A 131 2.49 6.74 7.19
N CYS A 132 2.12 6.86 8.48
CA CYS A 132 1.79 8.14 9.11
C CYS A 132 2.97 9.12 9.15
N PHE A 133 4.20 8.61 9.08
CA PHE A 133 5.43 9.38 9.19
C PHE A 133 6.22 9.45 7.88
N PHE A 134 5.62 9.01 6.77
CA PHE A 134 6.27 9.15 5.47
C PHE A 134 6.38 10.63 5.11
N ASP A 135 7.54 11.03 4.61
CA ASP A 135 7.81 12.41 4.19
C ASP A 135 6.72 12.91 3.22
N ILE A 136 6.31 14.17 3.32
CA ILE A 136 5.34 14.73 2.37
C ILE A 136 5.96 14.68 0.96
N PRO A 137 5.29 14.07 -0.04
CA PRO A 137 5.80 14.01 -1.39
C PRO A 137 6.05 15.41 -1.93
N ARG A 138 7.26 15.67 -2.41
CA ARG A 138 7.51 16.86 -3.22
C ARG A 138 6.86 16.62 -4.57
N ILE A 139 5.79 17.37 -4.85
CA ILE A 139 5.24 17.43 -6.20
C ILE A 139 6.29 18.19 -7.02
N GLU A 140 7.09 17.47 -7.82
CA GLU A 140 7.76 18.11 -8.93
C GLU A 140 6.66 18.60 -9.87
N THR A 141 6.42 19.92 -9.85
CA THR A 141 5.56 20.54 -10.84
C THR A 141 6.12 20.17 -12.20
N ALA A 142 5.31 19.53 -13.04
CA ALA A 142 5.71 19.23 -14.41
C ALA A 142 6.35 20.48 -15.04
N PRO A 143 7.47 20.37 -15.77
CA PRO A 143 8.07 21.54 -16.41
C PRO A 143 6.98 22.21 -17.24
N SER A 144 6.76 23.51 -16.98
CA SER A 144 5.79 24.30 -17.71
C SER A 144 6.03 24.08 -19.20
N ARG A 145 5.06 23.52 -19.91
CA ARG A 145 5.12 23.46 -21.36
C ARG A 145 5.16 24.91 -21.85
N THR A 146 6.36 25.41 -22.14
CA THR A 146 6.51 26.64 -22.91
C THR A 146 5.75 26.43 -24.21
N PRO A 147 4.77 27.28 -24.56
CA PRO A 147 4.07 27.15 -25.83
C PRO A 147 5.13 27.21 -26.93
N ARG A 148 5.12 26.21 -27.82
CA ARG A 148 5.92 26.27 -29.04
C ARG A 148 5.46 27.51 -29.81
N LYS A 149 6.39 28.42 -30.08
CA LYS A 149 6.19 29.51 -31.05
C LYS A 149 6.02 28.93 -32.44
#